data_AF-A0A7Y5Q6N8-F1
#
_entry.id   AF-A0A7Y5Q6N8-F1
#
_cell.length_a   1.000
_cell.length_b   1.000
_cell.length_c   1.000
_cell.angle_alpha   90.00
_cell.angle_beta   90.00
_cell.angle_gamma   90.00
#
_symmetry.space_group_name_H-M   'P 1'
#
loop_
_entity.id
_entity.type
_entity.pdbx_description
1 polymer ?
#
loop_
_entity_poly.entity_id
_entity_poly.type
_entity_poly.pdbx_seq_one_letter_code
_entity_poly.pdbx_strand_id
1 'polypeptide(L)'
;MSNGRLPLVPIALAALIALTTALTRVKVEREYQDVALIADYGEVQSLAAVAGLEVSAALARLKQAGLTSVAIEEPLVQDLVNSGDLRTSRGLASTQLTATTARGAVALRTLARKLKLDPGVAVVPITAAWSLLANSGGGLDP
;
A
#
# COMPACT_ATOMS: atom_id res chain seq x y z
N MET A 1 17.18 -26.54 -58.17
CA MET A 1 17.19 -25.28 -57.39
C MET A 1 16.69 -25.61 -55.99
N SER A 2 17.59 -25.66 -55.00
CA SER A 2 17.30 -26.23 -53.67
C SER A 2 16.63 -25.22 -52.74
N ASN A 3 15.35 -25.45 -52.41
CA ASN A 3 14.58 -24.65 -51.45
C ASN A 3 14.79 -25.07 -49.97
N GLY A 4 15.80 -25.89 -49.68
CA GLY A 4 16.04 -26.45 -48.34
C GLY A 4 16.46 -25.45 -47.26
N ARG A 5 16.64 -24.17 -47.58
CA ARG A 5 17.10 -23.12 -46.65
C ARG A 5 15.99 -22.19 -46.13
N LEU A 6 14.79 -22.25 -46.70
CA LEU A 6 13.65 -21.42 -46.31
C LEU A 6 13.17 -21.60 -44.85
N PRO A 7 13.09 -22.83 -44.29
CA PRO A 7 12.65 -22.99 -42.90
C PRO A 7 13.74 -22.67 -41.86
N LEU A 8 15.02 -22.63 -42.26
CA LEU A 8 16.13 -22.37 -41.33
C LEU A 8 16.15 -20.94 -40.81
N VAL A 9 15.70 -19.97 -41.62
CA VAL A 9 15.69 -18.55 -41.25
C VAL A 9 14.77 -18.26 -40.05
N PRO A 10 13.48 -18.64 -40.05
CA PRO A 10 12.61 -18.39 -38.89
C PRO A 10 13.05 -19.17 -37.65
N ILE A 11 13.61 -20.38 -37.81
CA ILE A 11 14.14 -21.18 -36.69
C ILE A 11 15.35 -20.49 -36.07
N ALA A 12 16.29 -20.02 -36.90
CA ALA A 12 17.46 -19.28 -36.42
C ALA A 12 17.05 -17.98 -35.72
N LEU A 13 16.06 -17.25 -36.26
CA LEU A 13 15.54 -16.03 -35.65
C LEU A 13 14.87 -16.31 -34.30
N ALA A 14 14.03 -17.34 -34.21
CA ALA A 14 13.38 -17.75 -32.96
C ALA A 14 14.40 -18.18 -31.90
N ALA A 15 15.44 -18.92 -32.30
CA ALA A 15 16.53 -19.31 -31.41
C ALA A 15 17.30 -18.08 -30.88
N LEU A 16 17.54 -17.09 -31.73
CA LEU A 16 18.21 -15.84 -31.34
C LEU A 16 17.38 -15.05 -30.33
N ILE A 17 16.08 -14.91 -30.57
CA ILE A 17 15.15 -14.23 -29.64
C ILE A 17 15.08 -14.96 -28.30
N ALA A 18 14.95 -16.30 -28.33
CA ALA A 18 14.94 -17.13 -27.13
C ALA A 18 16.23 -16.97 -26.32
N LEU A 19 17.39 -16.98 -27.00
CA LEU A 19 18.69 -16.79 -26.36
C LEU A 19 18.81 -15.41 -25.72
N THR A 20 18.42 -14.34 -26.42
CA THR A 20 18.45 -12.99 -25.86
C THR A 20 17.54 -12.86 -24.64
N THR A 21 16.37 -13.49 -24.66
CA THR A 21 15.40 -13.47 -23.55
C THR A 21 15.92 -14.26 -22.33
N ALA A 22 16.56 -15.40 -22.57
CA ALA A 22 17.18 -16.18 -21.51
C ALA A 22 18.32 -15.40 -20.83
N LEU A 23 19.15 -14.70 -21.61
CA LEU A 23 20.24 -13.89 -21.08
C LEU A 23 19.76 -12.68 -20.27
N THR A 24 18.74 -11.97 -20.74
CA THR A 24 18.17 -10.85 -19.97
C THR A 24 17.53 -11.34 -18.68
N ARG A 25 16.82 -12.47 -18.72
CA ARG A 25 16.24 -13.08 -17.52
C ARG A 25 17.30 -13.46 -16.49
N VAL A 26 18.37 -14.13 -16.91
CA VAL A 26 19.47 -14.50 -15.99
C VAL A 26 20.13 -13.27 -15.38
N LYS A 27 20.26 -12.17 -16.14
CA LYS A 27 20.81 -10.91 -15.61
C LYS A 27 19.90 -10.32 -14.53
N VAL A 28 18.60 -10.25 -14.78
CA VAL A 28 17.60 -9.77 -13.80
C VAL A 28 17.59 -10.68 -12.58
N GLU A 29 17.50 -12.00 -12.75
CA GLU A 29 17.47 -12.94 -11.63
C GLU A 29 18.75 -12.93 -10.78
N ARG A 30 19.91 -12.57 -11.36
CA ARG A 30 21.15 -12.35 -10.59
C ARG A 30 21.17 -11.04 -9.82
N GLU A 31 20.49 -10.01 -10.34
CA GLU A 31 20.44 -8.68 -9.75
C GLU A 31 19.41 -8.58 -8.61
N TYR A 32 18.37 -9.42 -8.63
CA TYR A 32 17.29 -9.42 -7.64
C TYR A 32 17.25 -10.70 -6.77
N GLN A 33 18.41 -11.14 -6.25
CA GLN A 33 18.48 -12.28 -5.32
C GLN A 33 18.25 -11.92 -3.84
N ASP A 34 18.13 -10.62 -3.52
CA ASP A 34 17.93 -10.20 -2.14
C ASP A 34 16.47 -10.42 -1.71
N VAL A 35 16.29 -11.33 -0.75
CA VAL A 35 15.01 -11.55 -0.09
C VAL A 35 14.80 -10.40 0.89
N ALA A 36 13.87 -9.50 0.58
CA ALA A 36 13.42 -8.49 1.53
C ALA A 36 12.51 -9.13 2.59
N LEU A 37 12.88 -8.98 3.86
CA LEU A 37 12.05 -9.34 5.01
C LEU A 37 11.25 -8.11 5.44
N ILE A 38 9.94 -8.21 5.28
CA ILE A 38 8.98 -7.14 5.60
C ILE A 38 8.11 -7.63 6.76
N ALA A 39 8.02 -6.84 7.82
CA ALA A 39 7.14 -7.11 8.96
C ALA A 39 6.03 -6.08 9.02
N ASP A 40 4.84 -6.50 9.42
CA ASP A 40 3.73 -5.58 9.69
C ASP A 40 3.96 -4.81 10.98
N TYR A 41 3.81 -3.48 10.94
CA TYR A 41 4.05 -2.63 12.11
C TYR A 41 3.05 -2.90 13.25
N GLY A 42 1.80 -3.19 12.92
CA GLY A 42 0.77 -3.55 13.89
C GLY A 42 1.11 -4.85 14.62
N GLU A 43 1.58 -5.87 13.88
CA GLU A 43 2.09 -7.10 14.47
C GLU A 43 3.30 -6.85 15.35
N VAL A 44 4.28 -6.05 14.91
CA VAL A 44 5.45 -5.70 15.73
C VAL A 44 5.03 -4.97 17.01
N GLN A 45 4.05 -4.08 16.94
CA GLN A 45 3.53 -3.39 18.11
C GLN A 45 2.85 -4.36 19.09
N SER A 46 2.08 -5.32 18.58
CA SER A 46 1.46 -6.36 19.40
C SER A 46 2.52 -7.26 20.06
N LEU A 47 3.57 -7.63 19.31
CA LEU A 47 4.67 -8.46 19.78
C LEU A 47 5.49 -7.73 20.86
N ALA A 48 5.75 -6.44 20.65
CA ALA A 48 6.42 -5.58 21.63
C ALA A 48 5.62 -5.50 22.94
N ALA A 49 4.30 -5.32 22.85
CA ALA A 49 3.41 -5.28 24.01
C ALA A 49 3.43 -6.60 24.80
N VAL A 50 3.35 -7.75 24.11
CA VAL A 50 3.43 -9.07 24.73
C VAL A 50 4.81 -9.33 25.37
N ALA A 51 5.88 -8.86 24.74
CA ALA A 51 7.24 -8.99 25.24
C ALA A 51 7.61 -7.99 26.34
N GLY A 52 6.74 -7.04 26.67
CA GLY A 52 7.04 -5.95 27.60
C GLY A 52 8.18 -5.03 27.13
N LEU A 53 8.36 -4.92 25.81
CA LEU A 53 9.38 -4.09 25.18
C LEU A 53 8.76 -2.82 24.59
N GLU A 54 9.54 -1.75 24.53
CA GLU A 54 9.18 -0.64 23.65
C GLU A 54 9.25 -1.08 22.18
N VAL A 55 8.34 -0.56 21.36
CA VAL A 55 8.26 -0.86 19.93
C VAL A 55 9.58 -0.55 19.21
N SER A 56 10.24 0.53 19.60
CA SER A 56 11.57 0.93 19.11
C SER A 56 12.63 -0.15 19.35
N ALA A 57 12.63 -0.75 20.55
CA ALA A 57 13.53 -1.82 20.94
C ALA A 57 13.21 -3.15 20.22
N ALA A 58 11.92 -3.45 20.02
CA ALA A 58 11.48 -4.60 19.24
C ALA A 58 11.92 -4.50 17.78
N LEU A 59 11.71 -3.34 17.15
CA LEU A 59 12.17 -3.05 15.79
C LEU A 59 13.70 -3.13 15.67
N ALA A 60 14.44 -2.62 16.65
CA ALA A 60 15.90 -2.71 16.66
C ALA A 60 16.38 -4.18 16.68
N ARG A 61 15.73 -5.04 17.46
CA ARG A 61 16.02 -6.48 17.50
C ARG A 61 15.67 -7.18 16.20
N LEU A 62 14.53 -6.86 15.60
CA LEU A 62 14.13 -7.41 14.30
C LEU A 62 15.10 -6.98 13.19
N LYS A 63 15.56 -5.72 13.22
CA LYS A 63 16.59 -5.22 12.30
C LYS A 63 17.90 -5.97 12.45
N GLN A 64 18.32 -6.28 13.68
CA GLN A 64 19.49 -7.12 13.93
C GLN A 64 19.32 -8.56 13.43
N ALA A 65 18.09 -9.06 13.38
CA ALA A 65 17.75 -10.38 12.85
C ALA A 65 17.59 -10.41 11.32
N GLY A 66 17.80 -9.30 10.62
CA GLY A 66 17.72 -9.21 9.16
C GLY A 66 16.44 -8.61 8.60
N LEU A 67 15.58 -8.02 9.44
CA LEU A 67 14.43 -7.25 8.96
C LEU A 67 14.91 -6.05 8.13
N THR A 68 14.50 -5.99 6.87
CA THR A 68 14.91 -4.93 5.94
C THR A 68 13.90 -3.79 5.90
N SER A 69 12.62 -4.06 6.10
CA SER A 69 11.56 -3.05 6.03
C SER A 69 10.36 -3.39 6.91
N VAL A 70 9.52 -2.39 7.13
CA VAL A 70 8.29 -2.50 7.91
C VAL A 70 7.15 -1.95 7.06
N ALA A 71 6.06 -2.71 6.97
CA ALA A 71 4.82 -2.26 6.38
C ALA A 71 4.00 -1.50 7.44
N ILE A 72 3.53 -0.30 7.09
CA ILE A 72 2.63 0.47 7.94
C ILE A 72 1.28 0.50 7.23
N GLU A 73 0.29 -0.18 7.81
CA GLU A 73 -1.08 -0.10 7.31
C GLU A 73 -1.70 1.23 7.75
N GLU A 74 -2.20 1.98 6.77
CA GLU A 74 -2.99 3.17 7.03
C GLU A 74 -4.47 2.79 7.02
N PRO A 75 -5.21 3.06 8.11
CA PRO A 75 -6.62 2.74 8.17
C PRO A 75 -7.40 3.59 7.16
N LEU A 76 -8.24 2.93 6.36
CA LEU A 76 -9.08 3.61 5.38
C LEU A 76 -10.21 4.37 6.09
N VAL A 77 -10.77 5.38 5.43
CA VAL A 77 -11.97 6.08 5.93
C VAL A 77 -13.11 5.09 6.16
N GLN A 78 -13.23 4.09 5.30
CA GLN A 78 -14.23 3.04 5.45
C GLN A 78 -13.96 2.17 6.68
N ASP A 79 -12.71 1.85 6.99
CA ASP A 79 -12.34 1.09 8.19
C ASP A 79 -12.64 1.87 9.46
N LEU A 80 -12.41 3.18 9.43
CA LEU A 80 -12.77 4.09 10.52
C LEU A 80 -14.30 4.22 10.69
N VAL A 81 -15.07 4.17 9.61
CA VAL A 81 -16.54 4.13 9.69
C VAL A 81 -17.02 2.78 10.23
N ASN A 82 -16.46 1.68 9.74
CA ASN A 82 -16.82 0.31 10.14
C ASN A 82 -16.45 0.01 11.60
N SER A 83 -15.32 0.52 12.08
CA SER A 83 -14.89 0.43 13.48
C SER A 83 -15.69 1.35 14.41
N GLY A 84 -16.51 2.25 13.86
CA GLY A 84 -17.29 3.20 14.64
C GLY A 84 -16.48 4.39 15.17
N ASP A 85 -15.27 4.62 14.65
CA ASP A 85 -14.43 5.79 14.92
C ASP A 85 -14.93 7.04 14.17
N LEU A 86 -15.59 6.86 13.03
CA LEU A 86 -16.26 7.90 12.24
C LEU A 86 -17.73 7.53 12.00
N ARG A 87 -18.60 8.55 11.99
CA ARG A 87 -19.99 8.44 11.54
C ARG A 87 -20.21 9.27 10.30
N THR A 88 -20.84 8.67 9.29
CA THR A 88 -21.31 9.37 8.09
C THR A 88 -22.77 9.77 8.26
N SER A 89 -23.09 11.05 8.12
CA SER A 89 -24.47 11.54 7.95
C SER A 89 -24.64 12.05 6.52
N ARG A 90 -25.64 11.57 5.81
CA ARG A 90 -25.90 11.96 4.41
C ARG A 90 -26.97 13.04 4.37
N GLY A 91 -26.60 14.23 3.88
CA GLY A 91 -27.52 15.29 3.49
C GLY A 91 -27.89 15.23 2.01
N LEU A 92 -28.71 16.19 1.55
CA LEU A 92 -29.20 16.23 0.16
C LEU A 92 -28.09 16.51 -0.88
N ALA A 93 -27.03 17.22 -0.50
CA ALA A 93 -25.93 17.60 -1.40
C ALA A 93 -24.54 17.25 -0.85
N SER A 94 -24.45 16.81 0.41
CA SER A 94 -23.18 16.56 1.08
C SER A 94 -23.24 15.35 2.02
N THR A 95 -22.08 14.73 2.22
CA THR A 95 -21.85 13.73 3.26
C THR A 95 -21.02 14.40 4.36
N GLN A 96 -21.54 14.39 5.58
CA GLN A 96 -20.85 14.87 6.77
C GLN A 96 -20.16 13.70 7.47
N LEU A 97 -18.88 13.85 7.77
CA LEU A 97 -18.13 12.91 8.61
C LEU A 97 -17.96 13.53 10.00
N THR A 98 -18.39 12.79 11.02
CA THR A 98 -18.26 13.19 12.42
C THR A 98 -17.44 12.16 13.17
N ALA A 99 -16.40 12.60 13.87
CA ALA A 99 -15.61 11.73 14.73
C ALA A 99 -16.35 11.39 16.01
N THR A 100 -16.35 10.11 16.36
CA THR A 100 -16.96 9.56 17.58
C THR A 100 -15.91 9.17 18.61
N THR A 101 -14.66 8.98 18.19
CA THR A 101 -13.53 8.63 19.06
C THR A 101 -12.35 9.59 18.88
N ALA A 102 -11.39 9.55 19.80
CA ALA A 102 -10.14 10.33 19.69
C ALA A 102 -9.33 9.95 18.45
N ARG A 103 -9.30 8.66 18.09
CA ARG A 103 -8.65 8.15 16.87
C ARG A 103 -9.35 8.70 15.62
N GLY A 104 -10.68 8.64 15.58
CA GLY A 104 -11.48 9.25 14.52
C GLY A 104 -11.27 10.76 14.39
N ALA A 105 -11.09 11.48 15.50
CA ALA A 105 -10.89 12.93 15.48
C ALA A 105 -9.54 13.33 14.87
N VAL A 106 -8.48 12.56 15.14
CA VAL A 106 -7.17 12.76 14.50
C VAL A 106 -7.27 12.47 13.00
N ALA A 107 -7.87 11.33 12.62
CA ALA A 107 -8.05 10.97 11.22
C ALA A 107 -8.88 12.02 10.45
N LEU A 108 -9.98 12.52 11.05
CA LEU A 108 -10.83 13.56 10.45
C LEU A 108 -10.06 14.86 10.22
N ARG A 109 -9.19 15.27 11.14
CA ARG A 109 -8.34 16.46 10.99
C ARG A 109 -7.32 16.30 9.88
N THR A 110 -6.68 15.13 9.77
CA THR A 110 -5.72 14.83 8.70
C THR A 110 -6.41 14.85 7.34
N LEU A 111 -7.60 14.27 7.27
CA LEU A 111 -8.41 14.25 6.05
C LEU A 111 -8.90 15.64 5.65
N ALA A 112 -9.40 16.42 6.62
CA ALA A 112 -9.82 17.80 6.42
C ALA A 112 -8.66 18.66 5.91
N ARG A 113 -7.46 18.50 6.47
CA ARG A 113 -6.25 19.19 5.99
C ARG A 113 -5.92 18.83 4.55
N LYS A 114 -5.92 17.54 4.20
CA LYS A 114 -5.60 17.06 2.84
C LYS A 114 -6.59 17.56 1.80
N LEU A 115 -7.86 17.68 2.19
CA LEU A 115 -8.94 18.18 1.33
C LEU A 115 -9.16 19.70 1.42
N LYS A 116 -8.37 20.43 2.22
CA LYS A 116 -8.54 21.87 2.51
C LYS A 116 -9.95 22.21 3.01
N LEU A 117 -10.53 21.33 3.82
CA LEU A 117 -11.83 21.48 4.47
C LEU A 117 -11.65 21.97 5.91
N ASP A 118 -12.69 22.61 6.45
CA ASP A 118 -12.68 23.08 7.84
C ASP A 118 -12.60 21.89 8.83
N PRO A 119 -11.71 21.95 9.84
CA PRO A 119 -11.36 20.82 10.69
C PRO A 119 -12.42 20.42 11.72
N GLY A 120 -13.53 21.16 11.80
CA GLY A 120 -14.63 20.92 12.75
C GLY A 120 -15.73 20.00 12.21
N VAL A 121 -15.95 19.98 10.90
CA VAL A 121 -16.93 19.13 10.20
C VAL A 121 -16.42 18.93 8.79
N ALA A 122 -15.90 17.75 8.45
CA ALA A 122 -15.52 17.47 7.06
C ALA A 122 -16.81 17.25 6.27
N VAL A 123 -17.32 18.32 5.66
CA VAL A 123 -18.45 18.29 4.74
C VAL A 123 -17.90 18.05 3.35
N VAL A 124 -18.12 16.84 2.83
CA VAL A 124 -17.65 16.44 1.51
C VAL A 124 -18.84 16.45 0.54
N PRO A 125 -18.71 17.03 -0.67
CA PRO A 125 -19.76 16.93 -1.68
C PRO A 125 -20.02 15.46 -2.06
N ILE A 126 -21.28 15.09 -2.30
CA ILE A 126 -21.67 13.69 -2.58
C ILE A 126 -20.90 13.09 -3.77
N THR A 127 -20.57 13.91 -4.76
CA THR A 127 -19.79 13.52 -5.94
C THR A 127 -18.35 13.12 -5.62
N ALA A 128 -17.75 13.69 -4.56
CA ALA A 128 -16.43 13.33 -4.06
C ALA A 128 -16.47 12.30 -2.92
N ALA A 129 -17.64 12.08 -2.30
CA ALA A 129 -17.80 11.09 -1.25
C ALA A 129 -17.52 9.67 -1.77
N TRP A 130 -17.95 9.36 -3.00
CA TRP A 130 -17.66 8.08 -3.64
C TRP A 130 -16.18 7.88 -3.96
N SER A 131 -15.44 8.89 -4.40
CA SER A 131 -14.00 8.74 -4.66
C SER A 131 -13.18 8.62 -3.38
N LEU A 132 -13.62 9.22 -2.27
CA LEU A 132 -13.00 9.05 -0.95
C LEU A 132 -13.34 7.68 -0.32
N LEU A 133 -14.54 7.16 -0.58
CA LEU A 133 -14.98 5.83 -0.12
C LEU A 133 -14.47 4.68 -1.00
N ALA A 134 -14.31 4.90 -2.32
CA ALA A 134 -13.98 3.85 -3.29
C ALA A 134 -12.54 3.90 -3.83
N ASN A 135 -11.82 5.03 -3.72
CA ASN A 135 -10.51 5.23 -4.33
C ASN A 135 -9.42 5.68 -3.33
N SER A 136 -9.55 5.35 -2.05
CA SER A 136 -8.52 5.57 -1.02
C SER A 136 -7.43 4.50 -1.00
N GLY A 137 -7.28 3.72 -2.09
CA GLY A 137 -6.15 2.80 -2.31
C GLY A 137 -4.82 3.48 -2.68
N GLY A 138 -4.80 4.81 -2.80
CA GLY A 138 -3.58 5.59 -2.82
C GLY A 138 -3.24 6.04 -1.41
N GLY A 139 -2.16 5.49 -0.85
CA GLY A 139 -1.68 5.81 0.50
C GLY A 139 -1.68 7.31 0.78
N LEU A 140 -1.84 7.67 2.05
CA LEU A 140 -1.50 8.97 2.57
C LEU A 140 0.03 9.12 2.56
N ASP A 141 0.65 9.09 1.37
CA ASP A 141 2.07 9.40 1.26
C ASP A 141 2.34 10.82 1.80
N PRO A 142 3.48 11.01 2.51
CA PRO A 142 3.80 12.19 3.30
C PRO A 142 4.02 13.49 2.49
#